data_AF-A0A927ISR9-F1
#
_entry.id   AF-A0A927ISR9-F1
#
_cell.length_a   1.000
_cell.length_b   1.000
_cell.length_c   1.000
_cell.angle_alpha   90.00
_cell.angle_beta   90.00
_cell.angle_gamma   90.00
#
_symmetry.space_group_name_H-M   'P 1'
#
loop_
_entity.id
_entity.type
_entity.pdbx_description
1 polymer ?
#
loop_
_entity_poly.entity_id
_entity_poly.type
_entity_poly.pdbx_seq_one_letter_code
_entity_poly.pdbx_strand_id
1 'polypeptide(L)'
;MASAFRESRRFKDLTDAIDRYHSAFSVHADLLEAKRAIDTLHEVDKYESARFRFAAALMTHAVAMYARATISDHDGRPPVDVTRSFSEELKHKHAAIADLRNTVVAHYGVPKGSHAHRWNDERTVLRWHPEGRSFSYISSRAGFVAEAVNDLAILTRHAGLAVAAAIDERELKLRALLKRFENDPEVAAVAQRCRFKPENFYTTEVAVHAFWHGVGSE
;
A
#
# COMPACT_ATOMS: atom_id res chain seq x y z
N MET A 1 20.98 8.39 -0.14
CA MET A 1 22.01 8.14 0.90
C MET A 1 22.46 6.69 0.91
N ALA A 2 21.57 5.70 1.11
CA ALA A 2 21.94 4.28 1.10
C ALA A 2 22.74 3.83 -0.15
N SER A 3 22.33 4.27 -1.35
CA SER A 3 23.04 3.95 -2.60
C SER A 3 24.52 4.36 -2.62
N ALA A 4 24.88 5.44 -1.93
CA ALA A 4 26.25 5.93 -1.88
C ALA A 4 27.19 5.07 -1.01
N PHE A 5 26.64 4.16 -0.22
CA PHE A 5 27.38 3.25 0.66
C PHE A 5 27.34 1.78 0.21
N ARG A 6 26.56 1.46 -0.84
CA ARG A 6 26.24 0.06 -1.22
C ARG A 6 27.46 -0.81 -1.54
N GLU A 7 28.52 -0.22 -2.08
CA GLU A 7 29.73 -0.96 -2.48
C GLU A 7 30.69 -1.21 -1.30
N SER A 8 30.50 -0.48 -0.19
CA SER A 8 31.38 -0.56 0.98
C SER A 8 30.84 -1.54 2.02
N ARG A 9 31.55 -2.66 2.21
CA ARG A 9 31.23 -3.64 3.26
C ARG A 9 31.19 -3.04 4.67
N ARG A 10 31.96 -1.97 4.91
CA ARG A 10 32.02 -1.26 6.20
C ARG A 10 30.66 -0.66 6.60
N PHE A 11 29.90 -0.16 5.63
CA PHE A 11 28.63 0.52 5.88
C PHE A 11 27.42 -0.37 5.58
N LYS A 12 27.62 -1.68 5.45
CA LYS A 12 26.55 -2.62 5.15
C LYS A 12 25.41 -2.51 6.16
N ASP A 13 25.70 -2.54 7.45
CA ASP A 13 24.67 -2.47 8.51
C ASP A 13 23.90 -1.14 8.47
N LEU A 14 24.60 -0.03 8.21
CA LEU A 14 23.98 1.29 8.07
C LEU A 14 23.07 1.35 6.84
N THR A 15 23.52 0.83 5.71
CA THR A 15 22.76 0.78 4.45
C THR A 15 21.51 -0.08 4.62
N ASP A 16 21.65 -1.26 5.23
CA ASP A 16 20.54 -2.17 5.50
C ASP A 16 19.53 -1.54 6.47
N ALA A 17 20.00 -0.78 7.47
CA ALA A 17 19.12 -0.04 8.39
C ALA A 17 18.36 1.10 7.71
N ILE A 18 19.03 1.88 6.84
CA ILE A 18 18.37 2.93 6.05
C ILE A 18 17.29 2.32 5.15
N ASP A 19 17.62 1.25 4.41
CA ASP A 19 16.69 0.61 3.49
C ASP A 19 15.49 -0.01 4.24
N ARG A 20 15.70 -0.59 5.42
CA ARG A 20 14.61 -1.09 6.27
C ARG A 20 13.74 0.04 6.82
N TYR A 21 14.34 1.14 7.29
CA TYR A 21 13.60 2.29 7.80
C TYR A 21 12.75 2.94 6.70
N HIS A 22 13.36 3.20 5.54
CA HIS A 22 12.66 3.70 4.36
C HIS A 22 11.54 2.76 3.92
N SER A 23 11.80 1.46 3.90
CA SER A 23 10.76 0.47 3.66
C SER A 23 9.61 0.65 4.65
N ALA A 24 9.82 0.74 5.95
CA ALA A 24 8.68 0.85 6.89
C ALA A 24 7.77 2.05 6.58
N PHE A 25 8.35 3.22 6.28
CA PHE A 25 7.59 4.41 5.85
C PHE A 25 6.83 4.21 4.53
N SER A 26 7.41 3.50 3.57
CA SER A 26 6.71 3.18 2.34
C SER A 26 5.47 2.29 2.57
N VAL A 27 5.44 1.41 3.59
CA VAL A 27 4.26 0.57 3.91
C VAL A 27 3.24 1.51 4.53
N HIS A 28 3.71 2.35 5.45
CA HIS A 28 2.84 3.28 6.14
C HIS A 28 2.10 4.21 5.17
N ALA A 29 2.81 4.77 4.19
CA ALA A 29 2.21 5.58 3.14
C ALA A 29 1.12 4.82 2.36
N ASP A 30 1.39 3.57 1.98
CA ASP A 30 0.43 2.73 1.26
C ASP A 30 -0.83 2.42 2.08
N LEU A 31 -0.66 2.12 3.37
CA LEU A 31 -1.79 1.92 4.28
C LEU A 31 -2.58 3.22 4.49
N LEU A 32 -1.92 4.38 4.49
CA LEU A 32 -2.60 5.67 4.60
C LEU A 32 -3.44 5.96 3.35
N GLU A 33 -2.92 5.70 2.15
CA GLU A 33 -3.69 5.83 0.91
C GLU A 33 -4.87 4.84 0.87
N ALA A 34 -4.65 3.59 1.30
CA ALA A 34 -5.74 2.62 1.44
C ALA A 34 -6.83 3.13 2.39
N LYS A 35 -6.43 3.66 3.56
CA LYS A 35 -7.36 4.23 4.55
C LYS A 35 -8.16 5.40 3.96
N ARG A 36 -7.48 6.34 3.30
CA ARG A 36 -8.15 7.50 2.66
C ARG A 36 -9.18 7.05 1.66
N ALA A 37 -8.85 6.08 0.80
CA ALA A 37 -9.82 5.55 -0.16
C ALA A 37 -11.02 4.87 0.50
N ILE A 38 -10.83 4.16 1.62
CA ILE A 38 -11.91 3.55 2.41
C ILE A 38 -12.80 4.64 3.03
N ASP A 39 -12.20 5.66 3.66
CA ASP A 39 -12.94 6.77 4.26
C ASP A 39 -13.76 7.52 3.19
N THR A 40 -13.15 7.86 2.05
CA THR A 40 -13.83 8.49 0.92
C THR A 40 -14.92 7.58 0.34
N LEU A 41 -14.73 6.26 0.34
CA LEU A 41 -15.78 5.33 -0.11
C LEU A 41 -17.02 5.40 0.78
N HIS A 42 -16.85 5.50 2.11
CA HIS A 42 -17.96 5.73 3.03
C HIS A 42 -18.65 7.09 2.84
N GLU A 43 -17.91 8.11 2.40
CA GLU A 43 -18.47 9.42 2.08
C GLU A 43 -19.31 9.39 0.81
N VAL A 44 -18.79 8.80 -0.28
CA VAL A 44 -19.50 8.76 -1.57
C VAL A 44 -20.69 7.79 -1.55
N ASP A 45 -20.70 6.77 -0.70
CA ASP A 45 -21.84 5.84 -0.57
C ASP A 45 -23.12 6.55 -0.10
N LYS A 46 -23.00 7.71 0.55
CA LYS A 46 -24.14 8.57 0.95
C LYS A 46 -24.86 9.21 -0.23
N TYR A 47 -24.24 9.22 -1.43
CA TYR A 47 -24.77 9.89 -2.62
C TYR A 47 -24.73 8.95 -3.83
N GLU A 48 -25.90 8.55 -4.33
CA GLU A 48 -26.01 7.57 -5.42
C GLU A 48 -25.18 7.93 -6.65
N SER A 49 -25.22 9.20 -7.08
CA SER A 49 -24.47 9.68 -8.25
C SER A 49 -22.96 9.61 -8.05
N ALA A 50 -22.46 9.88 -6.83
CA ALA A 50 -21.04 9.77 -6.51
C ALA A 50 -20.62 8.30 -6.38
N ARG A 51 -21.43 7.48 -5.71
CA ARG A 51 -21.23 6.03 -5.60
C ARG A 51 -21.08 5.38 -6.97
N PHE A 52 -21.99 5.68 -7.90
CA PHE A 52 -21.95 5.13 -9.26
C PHE A 52 -20.67 5.54 -10.01
N ARG A 53 -20.16 6.76 -9.79
CA ARG A 53 -18.99 7.30 -10.50
C ARG A 53 -17.66 6.87 -9.91
N PHE A 54 -17.57 6.72 -8.59
CA PHE A 54 -16.28 6.66 -7.89
C PHE A 54 -16.04 5.37 -7.13
N ALA A 55 -17.09 4.64 -6.71
CA ALA A 55 -16.91 3.53 -5.77
C ALA A 55 -15.98 2.43 -6.31
N ALA A 56 -16.11 2.06 -7.59
CA ALA A 56 -15.27 1.03 -8.20
C ALA A 56 -13.79 1.41 -8.23
N ALA A 57 -13.49 2.68 -8.53
CA ALA A 57 -12.13 3.19 -8.55
C ALA A 57 -11.53 3.25 -7.14
N LEU A 58 -12.30 3.76 -6.17
CA LEU A 58 -11.90 3.85 -4.76
C LEU A 58 -11.66 2.46 -4.16
N MET A 59 -12.56 1.50 -4.38
CA MET A 59 -12.40 0.13 -3.91
C MET A 59 -11.17 -0.55 -4.53
N THR A 60 -10.96 -0.37 -5.84
CA THR A 60 -9.78 -0.90 -6.53
C THR A 60 -8.49 -0.31 -5.96
N HIS A 61 -8.47 1.01 -5.72
CA HIS A 61 -7.32 1.68 -5.13
C HIS A 61 -7.05 1.21 -3.70
N ALA A 62 -8.09 1.10 -2.86
CA ALA A 62 -7.97 0.62 -1.49
C ALA A 62 -7.37 -0.80 -1.43
N VAL A 63 -7.89 -1.73 -2.25
CA VAL A 63 -7.36 -3.10 -2.35
C VAL A 63 -5.92 -3.10 -2.86
N ALA A 64 -5.63 -2.33 -3.91
CA ALA A 64 -4.28 -2.28 -4.48
C ALA A 64 -3.25 -1.74 -3.49
N MET A 65 -3.58 -0.67 -2.77
CA MET A 65 -2.65 -0.06 -1.81
C MET A 65 -2.45 -0.93 -0.57
N TYR A 66 -3.53 -1.50 -0.02
CA TYR A 66 -3.42 -2.46 1.07
C TYR A 66 -2.62 -3.71 0.66
N ALA A 67 -2.86 -4.24 -0.54
CA ALA A 67 -2.11 -5.38 -1.05
C ALA A 67 -0.63 -5.05 -1.24
N ARG A 68 -0.29 -3.89 -1.82
CA ARG A 68 1.10 -3.44 -1.98
C ARG A 68 1.81 -3.28 -0.63
N ALA A 69 1.07 -2.84 0.38
CA ALA A 69 1.57 -2.70 1.75
C ALA A 69 1.86 -4.05 2.43
N THR A 70 1.04 -5.08 2.18
CA THR A 70 0.95 -6.25 3.07
C THR A 70 1.24 -7.60 2.41
N ILE A 71 1.08 -7.72 1.09
CA ILE A 71 1.32 -8.96 0.35
C ILE A 71 2.75 -8.91 -0.19
N SER A 72 3.59 -9.78 0.36
CA SER A 72 5.01 -9.82 0.05
C SER A 72 5.31 -10.84 -1.06
N ASP A 73 4.98 -10.47 -2.30
CA ASP A 73 5.57 -11.17 -3.45
C ASP A 73 6.93 -10.53 -3.74
N HIS A 74 7.98 -11.32 -3.58
CA HIS A 74 9.38 -10.91 -3.56
C HIS A 74 9.79 -10.19 -4.85
N ASP A 75 10.09 -8.89 -4.76
CA ASP A 75 11.26 -8.24 -5.37
C ASP A 75 11.21 -6.72 -5.12
N GLY A 76 12.21 -6.18 -4.42
CA GLY A 76 12.46 -4.74 -4.34
C GLY A 76 12.29 -4.06 -2.98
N ARG A 77 11.79 -4.76 -1.94
CA ARG A 77 11.52 -4.11 -0.65
C ARG A 77 11.71 -5.01 0.58
N PRO A 78 12.50 -4.60 1.59
CA PRO A 78 12.59 -5.33 2.86
C PRO A 78 11.21 -5.45 3.51
N PRO A 79 10.72 -6.65 3.84
CA PRO A 79 9.36 -6.84 4.32
C PRO A 79 9.13 -6.17 5.68
N VAL A 80 7.89 -5.73 5.90
CA VAL A 80 7.33 -5.48 7.23
C VAL A 80 6.31 -6.58 7.42
N ASP A 81 6.59 -7.54 8.30
CA ASP A 81 5.66 -8.63 8.56
C ASP A 81 4.50 -8.14 9.44
N VAL A 82 3.51 -7.53 8.79
CA VAL A 82 2.30 -7.04 9.44
C VAL A 82 1.37 -8.18 9.86
N THR A 83 1.50 -9.36 9.24
CA THR A 83 0.62 -10.50 9.46
C THR A 83 0.97 -11.29 10.71
N ARG A 84 2.20 -11.15 11.21
CA ARG A 84 2.68 -11.84 12.43
C ARG A 84 1.81 -11.58 13.65
N SER A 85 1.23 -10.39 13.78
CA SER A 85 0.37 -10.01 14.91
C SER A 85 -1.11 -10.27 14.67
N PHE A 86 -1.49 -10.78 13.50
CA PHE A 86 -2.88 -11.05 13.18
C PHE A 86 -3.39 -12.30 13.91
N SER A 87 -4.60 -12.21 14.46
CA SER A 87 -5.36 -13.37 14.88
C SER A 87 -5.73 -14.24 13.67
N GLU A 88 -6.18 -15.48 13.90
CA GLU A 88 -6.65 -16.36 12.82
C GLU A 88 -7.81 -15.73 12.01
N GLU A 89 -8.70 -14.99 12.69
CA GLU A 89 -9.75 -14.23 12.02
C GLU A 89 -9.18 -13.16 11.08
N LEU A 90 -8.20 -12.38 11.55
CA LEU A 90 -7.56 -11.34 10.73
C LEU A 90 -6.78 -11.96 9.57
N LYS A 91 -6.12 -13.11 9.76
CA LYS A 91 -5.46 -13.84 8.68
C LYS A 91 -6.45 -14.31 7.62
N HIS A 92 -7.63 -14.80 8.04
CA HIS A 92 -8.68 -15.18 7.11
C HIS A 92 -9.19 -13.98 6.29
N LYS A 93 -9.43 -12.84 6.94
CA LYS A 93 -9.79 -11.58 6.24
C LYS A 93 -8.69 -11.13 5.29
N HIS A 94 -7.43 -11.18 5.71
CA HIS A 94 -6.27 -10.85 4.86
C HIS A 94 -6.23 -11.74 3.61
N ALA A 95 -6.40 -13.06 3.77
CA ALA A 95 -6.44 -13.99 2.65
C ALA A 95 -7.58 -13.68 1.67
N ALA A 96 -8.78 -13.34 2.18
CA ALA A 96 -9.91 -12.96 1.34
C ALA A 96 -9.64 -11.69 0.51
N ILE A 97 -8.96 -10.70 1.08
CA ILE A 97 -8.54 -9.49 0.35
C ILE A 97 -7.40 -9.78 -0.64
N ALA A 98 -6.47 -10.66 -0.28
CA ALA A 98 -5.41 -11.10 -1.19
C ALA A 98 -5.97 -11.82 -2.42
N ASP A 99 -6.93 -12.74 -2.21
CA ASP A 99 -7.66 -13.42 -3.28
C ASP A 99 -8.42 -12.42 -4.16
N LEU A 100 -9.05 -11.42 -3.54
CA LEU A 100 -9.73 -10.36 -4.25
C LEU A 100 -8.77 -9.55 -5.14
N ARG A 101 -7.60 -9.16 -4.61
CA ARG A 101 -6.56 -8.49 -5.41
C ARG A 101 -6.13 -9.38 -6.57
N ASN A 102 -5.78 -10.63 -6.28
CA ASN A 102 -5.17 -11.51 -7.26
C ASN A 102 -6.16 -11.88 -8.37
N THR A 103 -7.41 -12.20 -8.04
CA THR A 103 -8.35 -12.78 -9.01
C THR A 103 -9.30 -11.78 -9.65
N VAL A 104 -9.48 -10.59 -9.07
CA VAL A 104 -10.40 -9.57 -9.61
C VAL A 104 -9.66 -8.31 -10.07
N VAL A 105 -8.59 -7.91 -9.37
CA VAL A 105 -7.88 -6.66 -9.69
C VAL A 105 -6.68 -6.89 -10.61
N ALA A 106 -5.88 -7.92 -10.34
CA ALA A 106 -4.57 -8.10 -10.98
C ALA A 106 -4.57 -9.09 -12.15
N HIS A 107 -5.45 -10.10 -12.13
CA HIS A 107 -5.46 -11.16 -13.14
C HIS A 107 -6.85 -11.37 -13.74
N TYR A 108 -6.85 -11.80 -15.01
CA TYR A 108 -8.03 -12.35 -15.67
C TYR A 108 -8.22 -13.81 -15.25
N GLY A 109 -9.45 -14.19 -14.91
CA GLY A 109 -9.78 -15.56 -14.55
C GLY A 109 -11.07 -15.67 -13.75
N VAL A 110 -11.33 -16.88 -13.23
CA VAL A 110 -12.47 -17.12 -12.34
C VAL A 110 -12.19 -16.45 -10.99
N PRO A 111 -13.05 -15.51 -10.53
CA PRO A 111 -12.92 -14.90 -9.21
C PRO A 111 -12.88 -15.97 -8.12
N LYS A 112 -11.94 -15.85 -7.16
CA LYS A 112 -11.82 -16.78 -6.01
C LYS A 112 -11.90 -16.01 -4.70
N GLY A 113 -12.43 -16.65 -3.67
CA GLY A 113 -12.58 -16.06 -2.34
C GLY A 113 -13.98 -15.48 -2.07
N SER A 114 -14.23 -15.20 -0.79
CA SER A 114 -15.53 -14.75 -0.28
C SER A 114 -15.99 -13.41 -0.85
N HIS A 115 -15.07 -12.52 -1.21
CA HIS A 115 -15.40 -11.19 -1.74
C HIS A 115 -15.45 -11.12 -3.27
N ALA A 116 -14.71 -12.00 -3.95
CA ALA A 116 -14.42 -11.87 -5.38
C ALA A 116 -15.63 -12.14 -6.28
N HIS A 117 -16.39 -13.20 -5.98
CA HIS A 117 -17.58 -13.58 -6.75
C HIS A 117 -18.72 -12.55 -6.68
N ARG A 118 -18.70 -11.69 -5.66
CA ARG A 118 -19.67 -10.59 -5.50
C ARG A 118 -19.26 -9.33 -6.26
N TRP A 119 -17.97 -9.18 -6.57
CA TRP A 119 -17.49 -7.97 -7.22
C TRP A 119 -17.52 -8.09 -8.74
N ASN A 120 -17.05 -9.18 -9.34
CA ASN A 120 -17.02 -9.32 -10.79
C ASN A 120 -17.60 -10.67 -11.23
N ASP A 121 -18.46 -10.67 -12.23
CA ASP A 121 -18.97 -11.87 -12.91
C ASP A 121 -18.89 -11.66 -14.42
N GLU A 122 -18.03 -12.44 -15.06
CA GLU A 122 -17.75 -12.36 -16.50
C GLU A 122 -18.00 -13.73 -17.13
N ARG A 123 -18.81 -13.78 -18.19
CA ARG A 123 -19.15 -15.04 -18.86
C ARG A 123 -19.20 -14.88 -20.36
N THR A 124 -18.69 -15.88 -21.06
CA THR A 124 -19.01 -16.07 -22.48
C THR A 124 -20.23 -16.97 -22.57
N VAL A 125 -21.30 -16.47 -23.18
CA VAL A 125 -22.54 -17.21 -23.36
C VAL A 125 -22.76 -17.51 -24.84
N LEU A 126 -23.22 -18.72 -25.13
CA LEU A 126 -23.76 -19.09 -26.44
C LEU A 126 -25.25 -18.75 -26.44
N ARG A 127 -25.69 -17.93 -27.41
CA ARG A 127 -27.10 -17.61 -27.61
C ARG A 127 -27.61 -18.37 -28.81
N TRP A 128 -28.77 -19.01 -28.64
CA TRP A 128 -29.49 -19.66 -29.72
C TRP A 128 -30.57 -18.71 -30.22
N HIS A 129 -30.56 -18.46 -31.53
CA HIS A 129 -31.56 -17.66 -32.23
C HIS A 129 -32.14 -18.48 -33.40
N PRO A 130 -33.33 -18.12 -33.92
CA PRO A 130 -33.90 -18.81 -35.08
C PRO A 130 -32.96 -18.82 -36.30
N GLU A 131 -32.16 -17.77 -36.49
CA GLU A 131 -31.22 -17.57 -37.60
C GLU A 131 -29.86 -18.28 -37.41
N GLY A 132 -29.58 -18.84 -36.22
CA GLY A 132 -28.30 -19.47 -35.92
C GLY A 132 -27.81 -19.29 -34.48
N ARG A 133 -26.50 -19.45 -34.27
CA ARG A 133 -25.86 -19.36 -32.96
C ARG A 133 -24.87 -18.18 -32.93
N SER A 134 -24.85 -17.45 -31.83
CA SER A 134 -23.89 -16.36 -31.61
C SER A 134 -23.24 -16.48 -30.24
N PHE A 135 -21.96 -16.10 -30.14
CA PHE A 135 -21.31 -15.92 -28.85
C PHE A 135 -21.49 -14.48 -28.38
N SER A 136 -21.72 -14.28 -27.09
CA SER A 136 -21.77 -12.95 -26.48
C SER A 136 -20.97 -12.96 -25.18
N TYR A 137 -20.29 -11.85 -24.91
CA TYR A 137 -19.67 -11.58 -23.63
C TYR A 137 -20.64 -10.82 -22.74
N ILE A 138 -20.84 -11.29 -21.51
CA ILE A 138 -21.59 -10.57 -20.49
C ILE A 138 -20.68 -10.32 -19.29
N SER A 139 -20.81 -9.14 -18.70
CA SER A 139 -20.08 -8.76 -17.49
C SER A 139 -20.98 -7.98 -16.55
N SER A 140 -20.89 -8.27 -15.26
CA SER A 140 -21.46 -7.45 -14.20
C SER A 140 -20.38 -7.16 -13.17
N ARG A 141 -20.24 -5.89 -12.79
CA ARG A 141 -19.27 -5.46 -11.80
C ARG A 141 -19.93 -4.60 -10.74
N ALA A 142 -19.83 -5.01 -9.48
CA ALA A 142 -20.27 -4.20 -8.36
C ALA A 142 -19.41 -2.93 -8.24
N GLY A 143 -20.03 -1.83 -7.80
CA GLY A 143 -19.28 -0.62 -7.45
C GLY A 143 -18.31 -0.89 -6.29
N PHE A 144 -18.75 -1.62 -5.27
CA PHE A 144 -17.92 -2.15 -4.20
C PHE A 144 -18.63 -3.29 -3.49
N VAL A 145 -17.92 -4.02 -2.63
CA VAL A 145 -18.50 -5.04 -1.73
C VAL A 145 -18.36 -4.55 -0.30
N ALA A 146 -19.46 -4.23 0.38
CA ALA A 146 -19.46 -3.61 1.70
C ALA A 146 -18.69 -4.43 2.75
N GLU A 147 -18.81 -5.76 2.71
CA GLU A 147 -18.08 -6.66 3.60
C GLU A 147 -16.55 -6.55 3.40
N ALA A 148 -16.09 -6.46 2.15
CA ALA A 148 -14.69 -6.28 1.82
C ALA A 148 -14.16 -4.91 2.28
N VAL A 149 -14.97 -3.86 2.20
CA VAL A 149 -14.62 -2.53 2.73
C VAL A 149 -14.44 -2.57 4.24
N ASN A 150 -15.35 -3.23 4.96
CA ASN A 150 -15.26 -3.38 6.41
C ASN A 150 -14.01 -4.19 6.81
N ASP A 151 -13.73 -5.29 6.11
CA ASP A 151 -12.54 -6.10 6.34
C ASP A 151 -11.26 -5.28 6.09
N LEU A 152 -11.21 -4.53 4.99
CA LEU A 152 -10.09 -3.63 4.68
C LEU A 152 -9.88 -2.57 5.77
N ALA A 153 -10.96 -1.97 6.30
CA ALA A 153 -10.87 -0.97 7.36
C ALA A 153 -10.24 -1.55 8.64
N ILE A 154 -10.68 -2.74 9.04
CA ILE A 154 -10.14 -3.48 10.19
C ILE A 154 -8.66 -3.83 9.94
N LEU A 155 -8.37 -4.46 8.82
CA LEU A 155 -7.02 -4.91 8.48
C LEU A 155 -6.04 -3.73 8.37
N THR A 156 -6.44 -2.63 7.74
CA THR A 156 -5.61 -1.43 7.58
C THR A 156 -5.26 -0.82 8.94
N ARG A 157 -6.22 -0.78 9.87
CA ARG A 157 -5.98 -0.32 11.25
C ARG A 157 -4.95 -1.21 11.96
N HIS A 158 -5.13 -2.54 11.93
CA HIS A 158 -4.22 -3.47 12.59
C HIS A 158 -2.82 -3.47 11.96
N ALA A 159 -2.73 -3.47 10.64
CA ALA A 159 -1.48 -3.34 9.91
C ALA A 159 -0.78 -2.00 10.23
N GLY A 160 -1.54 -0.91 10.34
CA GLY A 160 -1.02 0.41 10.70
C GLY A 160 -0.32 0.42 12.06
N LEU A 161 -0.89 -0.25 13.07
CA LEU A 161 -0.26 -0.39 14.38
C LEU A 161 1.05 -1.19 14.33
N ALA A 162 1.07 -2.29 13.58
CA ALA A 162 2.27 -3.11 13.42
C ALA A 162 3.39 -2.34 12.69
N VAL A 163 3.03 -1.52 11.71
CA VAL A 163 3.97 -0.70 10.93
C VAL A 163 4.51 0.46 11.75
N ALA A 164 3.68 1.12 12.56
CA ALA A 164 4.13 2.16 13.49
C ALA A 164 5.19 1.60 14.46
N ALA A 165 4.92 0.45 15.09
CA ALA A 165 5.90 -0.21 15.95
C ALA A 165 7.20 -0.58 15.20
N ALA A 166 7.09 -1.03 13.95
CA ALA A 166 8.26 -1.33 13.12
C ALA A 166 9.05 -0.07 12.72
N ILE A 167 8.38 1.06 12.52
CA ILE A 167 9.03 2.36 12.28
C ILE A 167 9.86 2.74 13.52
N ASP A 168 9.26 2.73 14.70
CA ASP A 168 9.92 3.10 15.95
C ASP A 168 11.16 2.22 16.21
N GLU A 169 11.01 0.90 16.06
CA GLU A 169 12.10 -0.07 16.23
C GLU A 169 13.26 0.20 15.24
N ARG A 170 12.92 0.44 13.96
CA ARG A 170 13.91 0.67 12.91
C ARG A 170 14.58 2.03 13.04
N GLU A 171 13.85 3.04 13.51
CA GLU A 171 14.40 4.37 13.81
C GLU A 171 15.46 4.29 14.90
N LEU A 172 15.15 3.60 16.01
CA LEU A 172 16.06 3.40 17.13
C LEU A 172 17.37 2.72 16.66
N LYS A 173 17.25 1.68 15.84
CA LYS A 173 18.39 0.99 15.25
C LYS A 173 19.20 1.88 14.32
N LEU A 174 18.53 2.64 13.44
CA LEU A 174 19.18 3.56 12.51
C LEU A 174 19.94 4.67 13.26
N ARG A 175 19.31 5.27 14.28
CA ARG A 175 19.94 6.29 15.13
C ARG A 175 21.17 5.75 15.85
N ALA A 176 21.09 4.53 16.40
CA ALA A 176 22.23 3.90 17.06
C ALA A 176 23.39 3.67 16.09
N LEU A 177 23.11 3.25 14.85
CA LEU A 177 24.14 3.07 13.81
C LEU A 177 24.73 4.40 13.35
N LEU A 178 23.91 5.43 13.11
CA LEU A 178 24.38 6.77 12.75
C LEU A 178 25.32 7.34 13.81
N LYS A 179 24.99 7.15 15.10
CA LYS A 179 25.84 7.58 16.21
C LYS A 179 27.23 6.92 16.20
N ARG A 180 27.33 5.66 15.78
CA ARG A 180 28.64 4.96 15.64
C ARG A 180 29.53 5.60 14.57
N PHE A 181 28.94 6.29 13.59
CA PHE A 181 29.64 6.94 12.48
C PHE A 181 29.58 8.47 12.54
N GLU A 182 29.21 9.06 13.68
CA GLU A 182 28.97 10.51 13.81
C GLU A 182 30.19 11.35 13.41
N ASN A 183 31.40 10.86 13.71
CA ASN A 183 32.66 11.53 13.38
C ASN A 183 33.37 10.89 12.17
N ASP A 184 32.67 10.07 11.39
CA ASP A 184 33.25 9.40 10.22
C ASP A 184 33.29 10.37 9.02
N PRO A 185 34.48 10.72 8.51
CA PRO A 185 34.62 11.70 7.43
C PRO A 185 33.97 11.24 6.12
N GLU A 186 33.92 9.93 5.87
CA GLU A 186 33.29 9.38 4.68
C GLU A 186 31.76 9.51 4.76
N VAL A 187 31.20 9.25 5.95
CA VAL A 187 29.76 9.43 6.19
C VAL A 187 29.38 10.91 6.10
N ALA A 188 30.19 11.81 6.67
CA ALA A 188 29.97 13.26 6.57
C ALA A 188 29.99 13.75 5.11
N ALA A 189 30.97 13.30 4.30
CA ALA A 189 31.06 13.64 2.89
C ALA A 189 29.84 13.14 2.09
N VAL A 190 29.39 11.91 2.36
CA VAL A 190 28.18 11.36 1.72
C VAL A 190 26.92 12.10 2.16
N ALA A 191 26.75 12.41 3.44
CA ALA A 191 25.61 13.19 3.94
C ALA A 191 25.52 14.56 3.26
N GLN A 192 26.66 15.24 3.10
CA GLN A 192 26.72 16.52 2.41
C GLN A 192 26.34 16.40 0.92
N ARG A 193 26.87 15.39 0.23
CA ARG A 193 26.55 15.13 -1.20
C ARG A 193 25.10 14.72 -1.41
N CYS A 194 24.52 13.99 -0.46
CA CYS A 194 23.14 13.49 -0.50
C CYS A 194 22.13 14.42 0.18
N ARG A 195 22.51 15.66 0.53
CA ARG A 195 21.62 16.61 1.18
C ARG A 195 20.34 16.78 0.38
N PHE A 196 19.21 16.50 1.02
CA PHE A 196 17.90 16.70 0.42
C PHE A 196 17.66 18.20 0.20
N LYS A 197 17.13 18.55 -0.98
CA LYS A 197 16.76 19.91 -1.38
C LYS A 197 15.25 19.91 -1.65
N PRO A 198 14.41 20.38 -0.71
CA PRO A 198 12.95 20.32 -0.83
C PRO A 198 12.42 21.00 -2.10
N GLU A 199 13.10 22.06 -2.56
CA GLU A 199 12.77 22.84 -3.75
C GLU A 199 12.86 22.01 -5.04
N ASN A 200 13.68 20.94 -5.02
CA ASN A 200 13.81 20.03 -6.16
C ASN A 200 12.77 18.90 -6.13
N PHE A 201 12.03 18.74 -5.03
CA PHE A 201 11.11 17.61 -4.82
C PHE A 201 9.66 18.06 -4.78
N TYR A 202 9.36 19.14 -4.07
CA TYR A 202 8.00 19.66 -3.94
C TYR A 202 7.70 20.67 -5.05
N THR A 203 6.45 20.66 -5.51
CA THR A 203 5.97 21.54 -6.60
C THR A 203 5.40 22.87 -6.10
N THR A 204 5.23 23.04 -4.79
CA THR A 204 4.62 24.23 -4.20
C THR A 204 5.49 24.81 -3.09
N GLU A 205 5.52 26.14 -2.99
CA GLU A 205 6.23 26.85 -1.91
C GLU A 205 5.68 26.48 -0.53
N VAL A 206 4.37 26.24 -0.43
CA VAL A 206 3.71 25.79 0.80
C VAL A 206 4.30 24.46 1.29
N ALA A 207 4.51 23.49 0.40
CA ALA A 207 5.08 22.20 0.75
C ALA A 207 6.58 22.30 1.11
N VAL A 208 7.33 23.16 0.41
CA VAL A 208 8.73 23.48 0.77
C VAL A 208 8.81 24.11 2.16
N HIS A 209 7.93 25.07 2.47
CA HIS A 209 7.86 25.70 3.79
C HIS A 209 7.49 24.69 4.88
N ALA A 210 6.47 23.85 4.63
CA ALA A 210 6.03 22.83 5.56
C ALA A 210 7.11 21.78 5.88
N PHE A 211 8.01 21.48 4.94
CA PHE A 211 9.15 20.59 5.19
C PHE A 211 10.10 21.16 6.26
N TRP A 212 10.41 22.45 6.20
CA TRP A 212 11.37 23.08 7.11
C TRP A 212 10.77 23.45 8.46
N HIS A 213 9.51 23.87 8.48
CA HIS A 213 8.87 24.46 9.67
C HIS A 213 7.83 23.54 10.31
N GLY A 214 7.61 22.36 9.72
CA GLY A 214 6.48 21.51 10.05
C GLY A 214 5.18 22.03 9.46
N VAL A 215 4.20 21.14 9.32
CA VAL A 215 2.81 21.57 9.13
C VAL A 215 2.35 22.04 10.52
N GLY A 216 1.87 23.27 10.65
CA GLY A 216 1.17 23.68 11.86
C GLY A 216 0.12 22.62 12.17
N SER A 217 0.21 22.01 13.35
CA SER A 217 -0.73 20.98 13.78
C SER A 217 -2.12 21.61 13.90
N GLU A 218 -2.99 21.30 12.94
CA GLU A 218 -4.45 21.33 13.12
C GLU A 218 -4.94 19.97 13.64
#